data_AF-A0A954IRR5-F1
#
_entry.id   AF-A0A954IRR5-F1
#
_cell.length_a   1.000
_cell.length_b   1.000
_cell.length_c   1.000
_cell.angle_alpha   90.00
_cell.angle_beta   90.00
_cell.angle_gamma   90.00
#
_symmetry.space_group_name_H-M   'P 1'
#
loop_
_entity.id
_entity.type
_entity.pdbx_description
1 polymer ?
#
loop_
_entity_poly.entity_id
_entity_poly.type
_entity_poly.pdbx_seq_one_letter_code
_entity_poly.pdbx_strand_id
1 'polypeptide(L)'
;RMGVFSGLRPGESPLKESDAAAPIVRLPRVGFQAGEWHHLVVSWDHFETGKNDAIAQFFVDGKLIGELKNHDIAMRWEIEKTGIYLAVNFIGFMDEVAIFRRRLSHPEIKYLYDNPQYLHDSQPRNRPK
;
A
#
# COMPACT_ATOMS: atom_id res chain seq x y z
N ARG A 1 -10.18 0.38 2.74
CA ARG A 1 -9.53 -0.79 3.40
C ARG A 1 -8.23 -1.09 2.66
N MET A 2 -7.32 -1.84 3.27
CA MET A 2 -6.11 -2.37 2.62
C MET A 2 -6.01 -3.86 2.94
N GLY A 3 -5.89 -4.73 1.93
CA GLY A 3 -5.68 -6.16 2.09
C GLY A 3 -4.36 -6.59 1.44
N VAL A 4 -3.64 -7.51 2.07
CA VAL A 4 -2.36 -8.05 1.57
C VAL A 4 -2.41 -9.57 1.59
N PHE A 5 -2.95 -10.16 0.52
CA PHE A 5 -3.15 -11.59 0.42
C PHE A 5 -1.96 -12.27 -0.24
N SER A 6 -1.50 -13.38 0.34
CA SER A 6 -0.49 -14.22 -0.27
C SER A 6 -0.96 -14.76 -1.63
N GLY A 7 -0.03 -14.85 -2.57
CA GLY A 7 -0.20 -15.60 -3.81
C GLY A 7 -0.46 -17.07 -3.51
N LEU A 8 -1.39 -17.65 -4.26
CA LEU A 8 -1.83 -19.03 -4.07
C LEU A 8 -0.84 -20.00 -4.70
N ARG A 9 -0.64 -21.14 -4.04
CA ARG A 9 -0.03 -22.32 -4.66
C ARG A 9 -1.05 -23.11 -5.47
N PRO A 10 -0.62 -23.95 -6.43
CA PRO A 10 -1.52 -24.87 -7.11
C PRO A 10 -2.33 -25.71 -6.10
N GLY A 11 -3.66 -25.67 -6.23
CA GLY A 11 -4.58 -26.38 -5.34
C GLY A 11 -4.99 -25.62 -4.08
N GLU A 12 -4.40 -24.47 -3.77
CA GLU A 12 -4.86 -23.60 -2.67
C GLU A 12 -6.09 -22.80 -3.11
N SER A 13 -7.01 -22.57 -2.16
CA SER A 13 -8.17 -21.71 -2.34
C SER A 13 -7.90 -20.32 -1.75
N PRO A 14 -8.36 -19.23 -2.40
CA PRO A 14 -8.19 -17.89 -1.85
C PRO A 14 -8.93 -17.74 -0.53
N LEU A 15 -8.29 -17.07 0.43
CA LEU A 15 -9.00 -16.53 1.59
C LEU A 15 -10.01 -15.49 1.10
N LYS A 16 -11.24 -15.59 1.61
CA LYS A 16 -12.26 -14.57 1.38
C LYS A 16 -11.98 -13.42 2.31
N GLU A 17 -12.30 -12.21 1.88
CA GLU A 17 -12.19 -11.04 2.75
C GLU A 17 -13.11 -11.10 3.98
N SER A 18 -14.16 -11.93 3.95
CA SER A 18 -15.03 -12.16 5.10
C SER A 18 -14.40 -13.06 6.17
N ASP A 19 -13.34 -13.78 5.83
CA ASP A 19 -12.70 -14.71 6.76
C ASP A 19 -11.99 -13.95 7.88
N ALA A 20 -12.11 -14.45 9.11
CA ALA A 20 -11.50 -13.82 10.28
C ALA A 20 -9.95 -13.76 10.18
N ALA A 21 -9.36 -14.68 9.43
CA ALA A 21 -7.92 -14.75 9.17
C ALA A 21 -7.46 -13.86 7.99
N ALA A 22 -8.37 -13.17 7.29
CA ALA A 22 -8.01 -12.36 6.15
C ALA A 22 -7.08 -11.20 6.58
N PRO A 23 -5.88 -11.04 5.97
CA PRO A 23 -4.92 -9.99 6.30
C PRO A 23 -5.39 -8.63 5.75
N ILE A 24 -6.37 -8.02 6.44
CA ILE A 24 -7.01 -6.77 6.03
C ILE A 24 -6.97 -5.75 7.17
N VAL A 25 -6.45 -4.55 6.87
CA VAL A 25 -6.72 -3.35 7.65
C VAL A 25 -8.06 -2.75 7.19
N ARG A 26 -9.04 -2.76 8.08
CA ARG A 26 -10.37 -2.19 7.81
C ARG A 26 -10.43 -0.72 8.21
N LEU A 27 -10.95 0.11 7.30
CA LEU A 27 -11.37 1.47 7.58
C LEU A 27 -12.90 1.50 7.50
N PRO A 28 -13.62 1.25 8.61
CA PRO A 28 -15.06 0.99 8.59
C PRO A 28 -15.88 2.26 8.27
N ARG A 29 -15.36 3.44 8.60
CA ARG A 29 -15.93 4.73 8.23
C ARG A 29 -14.82 5.63 7.73
N VAL A 30 -14.85 5.91 6.43
CA VAL A 30 -13.85 6.74 5.76
C VAL A 30 -14.17 8.24 5.90
N GLY A 31 -15.46 8.59 5.92
CA GLY A 31 -15.91 9.98 6.13
C GLY A 31 -15.64 10.95 4.98
N PHE A 32 -15.03 10.51 3.88
CA PHE A 32 -14.69 11.35 2.72
C PHE A 32 -15.94 11.99 2.12
N GLN A 33 -15.83 13.28 1.79
CA GLN A 33 -16.85 14.02 1.07
C GLN A 33 -16.44 14.25 -0.38
N ALA A 34 -17.43 14.43 -1.25
CA ALA A 34 -17.18 14.81 -2.64
C ALA A 34 -16.48 16.17 -2.70
N GLY A 35 -15.43 16.28 -3.52
CA GLY A 35 -14.65 17.50 -3.66
C GLY A 35 -13.50 17.67 -2.66
N GLU A 36 -13.35 16.75 -1.70
CA GLU A 36 -12.19 16.73 -0.80
C GLU A 36 -11.06 15.87 -1.38
N TRP A 37 -9.84 16.39 -1.31
CA TRP A 37 -8.63 15.64 -1.63
C TRP A 37 -8.11 14.93 -0.38
N HIS A 38 -7.78 13.65 -0.53
CA HIS A 38 -7.20 12.84 0.53
C HIS A 38 -5.90 12.19 0.07
N HIS A 39 -4.92 12.14 0.97
CA HIS A 39 -3.66 11.47 0.72
C HIS A 39 -3.70 10.05 1.27
N LEU A 40 -3.54 9.06 0.40
CA LEU A 40 -3.56 7.64 0.75
C LEU A 40 -2.18 7.04 0.57
N VAL A 41 -1.71 6.29 1.58
CA VAL A 41 -0.45 5.54 1.48
C VAL A 41 -0.64 4.10 1.92
N VAL A 42 -0.19 3.18 1.06
CA VAL A 42 0.04 1.78 1.40
C VAL A 42 1.55 1.57 1.43
N SER A 43 2.07 1.17 2.57
CA SER A 43 3.51 0.97 2.81
C SER A 43 3.73 -0.43 3.33
N TRP A 44 4.61 -1.20 2.70
CA TRP A 44 4.85 -2.59 3.08
C TRP A 44 6.34 -2.94 3.06
N ASP A 45 6.70 -4.01 3.75
CA ASP A 45 8.05 -4.55 3.84
C ASP A 45 8.03 -6.02 4.26
N HIS A 46 9.15 -6.72 4.05
CA HIS A 46 9.32 -8.11 4.48
C HIS A 46 8.24 -9.08 3.94
N PHE A 47 7.75 -8.84 2.72
CA PHE A 47 7.05 -9.89 1.98
C PHE A 47 8.09 -10.86 1.41
N GLU A 48 7.73 -12.14 1.27
CA GLU A 48 8.62 -13.19 0.74
C GLU A 48 9.84 -13.55 1.61
N THR A 49 9.81 -13.28 2.91
CA THR A 49 10.89 -13.69 3.82
C THR A 49 10.78 -15.15 4.26
N GLY A 50 9.60 -15.76 4.10
CA GLY A 50 9.26 -17.08 4.67
C GLY A 50 9.15 -17.06 6.21
N LYS A 51 8.95 -15.88 6.81
CA LYS A 51 8.83 -15.67 8.26
C LYS A 51 7.57 -14.87 8.56
N ASN A 52 7.10 -14.97 9.80
CA ASN A 52 6.02 -14.14 10.32
C ASN A 52 6.51 -12.72 10.66
N ASP A 53 7.18 -12.03 9.73
CA ASP A 53 7.74 -10.69 9.91
C ASP A 53 7.25 -9.67 8.87
N ALA A 54 6.27 -10.03 8.03
CA ALA A 54 5.66 -9.10 7.09
C ALA A 54 5.05 -7.89 7.82
N ILE A 55 5.28 -6.71 7.25
CA ILE A 55 4.70 -5.45 7.71
C ILE A 55 3.93 -4.82 6.56
N ALA A 56 2.67 -4.48 6.79
CA ALA A 56 1.89 -3.66 5.86
C ALA A 56 1.11 -2.60 6.64
N GLN A 57 1.14 -1.36 6.19
CA GLN A 57 0.55 -0.21 6.88
C GLN A 57 -0.28 0.62 5.92
N PHE A 58 -1.43 1.06 6.41
CA PHE A 58 -2.36 1.90 5.67
C PHE A 58 -2.48 3.25 6.36
N PHE A 59 -2.28 4.33 5.60
CA PHE A 59 -2.38 5.70 6.08
C PHE A 59 -3.40 6.48 5.27
N VAL A 60 -4.07 7.40 5.96
CA VAL A 60 -4.96 8.41 5.38
C VAL A 60 -4.58 9.75 5.98
N ASP A 61 -4.33 10.74 5.13
CA ASP A 61 -4.00 12.11 5.52
C ASP A 61 -2.84 12.18 6.53
N GLY A 62 -1.79 11.39 6.24
CA GLY A 62 -0.59 11.26 7.07
C GLY A 62 -0.76 10.47 8.38
N LYS A 63 -1.97 10.01 8.71
CA LYS A 63 -2.27 9.28 9.96
C LYS A 63 -2.32 7.77 9.72
N LEU A 64 -1.74 6.98 10.63
CA LEU A 64 -1.82 5.53 10.59
C LEU A 64 -3.26 5.09 10.90
N ILE A 65 -3.91 4.43 9.94
CA ILE A 65 -5.23 3.82 10.11
C ILE A 65 -5.10 2.44 10.76
N GLY A 66 -4.08 1.69 10.36
CA GLY A 66 -3.80 0.39 10.93
C GLY A 66 -2.65 -0.30 10.24
N GLU A 67 -2.23 -1.39 10.85
CA GLU A 67 -1.09 -2.17 10.42
C GLU A 67 -1.36 -3.66 10.52
N LEU A 68 -0.71 -4.42 9.65
CA LEU A 68 -0.58 -5.86 9.72
C LEU A 68 0.86 -6.19 10.06
N LYS A 69 1.02 -7.04 11.07
CA LYS A 69 2.30 -7.53 11.60
C LYS A 69 2.14 -9.00 11.95
N ASN A 70 3.25 -9.72 12.07
CA ASN A 70 3.27 -11.13 12.48
C ASN A 70 2.57 -12.06 11.48
N HIS A 71 2.65 -11.75 10.19
CA HIS A 71 2.15 -12.60 9.10
C HIS A 71 3.31 -13.09 8.23
N ASP A 72 3.20 -14.32 7.73
CA ASP A 72 3.99 -14.83 6.61
C ASP A 72 3.22 -14.52 5.32
N ILE A 73 3.58 -13.40 4.67
CA ILE A 73 3.00 -12.96 3.41
C ILE A 73 3.97 -13.26 2.27
N ALA A 74 3.52 -14.11 1.34
CA ALA A 74 4.25 -14.47 0.13
C ALA A 74 3.36 -14.14 -1.08
N MET A 75 3.64 -13.05 -1.77
CA MET A 75 2.98 -12.59 -3.00
C MET A 75 3.20 -13.49 -4.24
N ARG A 76 4.25 -14.30 -4.25
CA ARG A 76 4.71 -15.21 -5.31
C ARG A 76 4.82 -14.53 -6.67
N TRP A 77 5.39 -13.34 -6.71
CA TRP A 77 5.49 -12.54 -7.92
C TRP A 77 6.37 -13.19 -8.99
N GLU A 78 5.82 -13.30 -10.20
CA GLU A 78 6.61 -13.36 -11.43
C GLU A 78 6.77 -11.92 -11.91
N ILE A 79 7.96 -11.32 -11.73
CA ILE A 79 8.17 -9.87 -11.92
C ILE A 79 7.81 -9.45 -13.36
N GLU A 80 8.10 -10.30 -14.34
CA GLU A 80 7.81 -10.07 -15.77
C GLU A 80 6.31 -10.03 -16.08
N LYS A 81 5.48 -10.61 -15.20
CA LYS A 81 4.01 -10.63 -15.33
C LYS A 81 3.32 -9.77 -14.28
N THR A 82 4.06 -9.27 -13.30
CA THR A 82 3.53 -8.45 -12.21
C THR A 82 3.30 -7.03 -12.68
N GLY A 83 2.11 -6.51 -12.44
CA GLY A 83 1.77 -5.12 -12.70
C GLY A 83 1.20 -4.44 -11.46
N ILE A 84 1.42 -3.13 -11.36
CA ILE A 84 0.73 -2.29 -10.39
C ILE A 84 -0.49 -1.71 -11.12
N TYR A 85 -1.67 -2.12 -10.68
CA TYR A 85 -2.93 -1.66 -11.23
C TYR A 85 -3.52 -0.60 -10.31
N LEU A 86 -3.79 0.58 -10.87
CA LEU A 86 -4.39 1.70 -10.17
C LEU A 86 -5.73 2.04 -10.80
N ALA A 87 -6.58 2.72 -10.02
CA ALA A 87 -7.89 3.19 -10.48
C ALA A 87 -8.85 2.12 -11.04
N VAL A 88 -8.68 0.83 -10.67
CA VAL A 88 -9.60 -0.24 -11.08
C VAL A 88 -10.99 0.02 -10.47
N ASN A 89 -11.97 0.28 -11.32
CA ASN A 89 -13.32 0.69 -10.93
C ASN A 89 -13.36 1.96 -10.04
N PHE A 90 -12.36 2.83 -10.16
CA PHE A 90 -12.31 4.09 -9.41
C PHE A 90 -13.10 5.19 -10.14
N ILE A 91 -13.89 5.94 -9.38
CA ILE A 91 -14.62 7.13 -9.87
C ILE A 91 -14.15 8.30 -9.01
N GLY A 92 -13.44 9.24 -9.62
CA GLY A 92 -12.89 10.42 -8.96
C GLY A 92 -11.65 10.93 -9.65
N PHE A 93 -10.97 11.88 -9.01
CA PHE A 93 -9.67 12.37 -9.46
C PHE A 93 -8.54 11.71 -8.67
N MET A 94 -7.39 11.57 -9.32
CA MET A 94 -6.16 11.08 -8.73
C MET A 94 -5.04 11.97 -9.24
N ASP A 95 -4.17 12.39 -8.34
CA ASP A 95 -3.01 13.21 -8.64
C ASP A 95 -1.84 12.78 -7.75
N GLU A 96 -0.61 13.12 -8.14
CA GLU A 96 0.63 12.87 -7.38
C GLU A 96 0.88 11.40 -7.01
N VAL A 97 0.69 10.51 -7.98
CA VAL A 97 0.98 9.08 -7.83
C VAL A 97 2.49 8.85 -7.79
N ALA A 98 2.98 8.40 -6.63
CA ALA A 98 4.37 8.04 -6.42
C ALA A 98 4.53 6.59 -5.94
N ILE A 99 5.58 5.91 -6.40
CA ILE A 99 5.93 4.54 -6.00
C ILE A 99 7.37 4.54 -5.51
N PHE A 100 7.60 3.94 -4.34
CA PHE A 100 8.91 3.87 -3.69
C PHE A 100 9.43 2.44 -3.66
N ARG A 101 10.71 2.26 -3.95
CA ARG A 101 11.40 0.96 -3.88
C ARG A 101 11.79 0.51 -2.47
N ARG A 102 11.20 1.13 -1.46
CA ARG A 102 11.42 0.85 -0.04
C ARG A 102 10.18 1.21 0.73
N ARG A 103 10.02 0.61 1.90
CA ARG A 103 9.04 1.07 2.88
C ARG A 103 9.34 2.50 3.31
N LEU A 104 8.31 3.33 3.33
CA LEU A 104 8.35 4.64 3.99
C LEU A 104 7.97 4.49 5.46
N SER A 105 8.71 5.16 6.33
CA SER A 105 8.41 5.26 7.76
C SER A 105 7.27 6.24 8.02
N HIS A 106 6.64 6.16 9.20
CA HIS A 106 5.55 7.07 9.56
C HIS A 106 5.96 8.56 9.51
N PRO A 107 7.13 8.99 10.02
CA PRO A 107 7.57 10.38 9.88
C PRO A 107 7.75 10.83 8.43
N GLU A 108 8.26 9.96 7.54
CA GLU A 108 8.42 10.28 6.12
C GLU A 108 7.06 10.43 5.42
N ILE A 109 6.09 9.56 5.74
CA ILE A 109 4.73 9.64 5.20
C ILE A 109 4.04 10.92 5.67
N LYS A 110 4.18 11.26 6.96
CA LYS A 110 3.66 12.52 7.48
C LYS A 110 4.33 13.72 6.81
N TYR A 111 5.64 13.68 6.60
CA TYR A 111 6.37 14.73 5.92
C TYR A 111 5.87 14.95 4.49
N LEU A 112 5.65 13.88 3.72
CA LEU A 112 5.10 13.97 2.36
C LEU A 112 3.66 14.49 2.36
N TYR A 113 2.83 14.09 3.32
CA TYR A 113 1.49 14.64 3.48
C TYR A 113 1.49 16.15 3.75
N ASP A 114 2.36 16.61 4.65
CA ASP A 114 2.48 18.04 5.00
C ASP A 114 3.16 18.84 3.87
N ASN A 115 3.85 18.18 2.93
CA ASN A 115 4.65 18.81 1.88
C ASN A 115 4.46 18.11 0.50
N PRO A 116 3.24 18.13 -0.07
CA PRO A 116 2.93 17.41 -1.31
C PRO A 116 3.73 17.91 -2.53
N GLN A 117 4.27 19.14 -2.51
CA GLN A 117 5.13 19.69 -3.57
C GLN A 117 6.36 18.81 -3.88
N TYR A 118 6.83 18.01 -2.93
CA TYR A 118 7.97 17.11 -3.15
C TYR A 118 7.62 15.85 -3.95
N LEU A 119 6.35 15.57 -4.19
CA LEU A 119 5.92 14.52 -5.12
C LEU A 119 6.02 15.02 -6.57
N HIS A 120 5.64 16.27 -6.83
CA HIS A 120 5.67 16.91 -8.14
C HIS A 120 7.11 17.06 -8.70
N ASP A 121 8.05 17.47 -7.84
CA ASP A 121 9.44 17.79 -8.24
C ASP A 121 10.37 16.56 -8.34
N SER A 122 9.82 15.35 -8.30
CA SER A 122 10.58 14.09 -8.29
C SER A 122 11.12 13.64 -9.66
N GLN A 123 11.33 14.58 -10.61
CA GLN A 123 12.11 14.31 -11.81
C GLN A 123 13.47 13.72 -11.42
N PRO A 124 13.99 12.71 -12.15
CA PRO A 124 15.25 12.09 -11.81
C PRO A 124 16.34 13.16 -11.82
N ARG A 125 16.78 13.58 -10.63
CA ARG A 125 18.04 14.31 -10.48
C ARG A 125 19.09 13.42 -11.11
N ASN A 126 19.61 13.82 -12.27
CA ASN A 126 20.69 13.18 -12.99
C ASN A 126 21.70 12.64 -11.99
N ARG A 127 21.70 11.31 -11.76
CA ARG A 127 22.85 10.69 -11.09
C ARG A 127 23.96 10.66 -12.13
N PRO A 128 25.12 11.29 -11.86
CA PRO A 128 26.28 11.02 -12.69
C PRO A 128 26.54 9.50 -12.68
N LYS A 129 26.90 8.98 -13.86
CA LYS A 129 27.31 7.58 -14.05
C LYS A 129 28.52 7.22 -13.18
#